data_AF-A0AAI8SR50-F1
#
_entry.id   AF-A0AAI8SR50-F1
#
_cell.length_a   1.000
_cell.length_b   1.000
_cell.length_c   1.000
_cell.angle_alpha   90.00
_cell.angle_beta   90.00
_cell.angle_gamma   90.00
#
_symmetry.space_group_name_H-M   'P 1'
#
loop_
_entity.id
_entity.type
_entity.pdbx_description
1 polymer ?
#
loop_
_entity_poly.entity_id
_entity_poly.type
_entity_poly.pdbx_seq_one_letter_code
_entity_poly.pdbx_strand_id
1 'polypeptide(L)'
;MLGHRRHPADRRARPHTTVGARRRGGDPVTRLARAAVARHPDIAVASVLRIRALTRDSVGLGTAERERNIAGRVVLRGRPAPLPGADVLVVDDVVTTGATARESVRVLHAAGARVAAVLAIAAA
;
A
#
# COMPACT_ATOMS: atom_id res chain seq x y z
N MET A 1 -10.88 39.14 -41.19
CA MET A 1 -9.89 39.45 -40.13
C MET A 1 -10.66 39.63 -38.83
N LEU A 2 -10.63 38.62 -37.94
CA LEU A 2 -10.84 38.71 -36.48
C LEU A 2 -10.80 37.26 -35.95
N GLY A 3 -9.60 36.85 -35.53
CA GLY A 3 -9.36 35.56 -34.91
C GLY A 3 -9.85 35.56 -33.47
N HIS A 4 -10.85 34.72 -33.17
CA HIS A 4 -11.21 34.39 -31.80
C HIS A 4 -10.11 33.52 -31.18
N ARG A 5 -9.27 34.15 -30.35
CA ARG A 5 -8.36 33.46 -29.43
C ARG A 5 -9.22 32.65 -28.44
N ARG A 6 -9.19 31.32 -28.57
CA ARG A 6 -9.79 30.42 -27.57
C ARG A 6 -8.94 30.47 -26.30
N HIS A 7 -9.55 30.92 -25.21
CA HIS A 7 -9.04 30.85 -23.83
C HIS A 7 -8.77 29.38 -23.45
N PRO A 8 -7.62 29.02 -22.85
CA PRO A 8 -7.40 27.66 -22.37
C PRO A 8 -8.26 27.44 -21.12
N ALA A 9 -9.29 26.62 -21.30
CA ALA A 9 -10.16 26.12 -20.25
C ALA A 9 -9.35 25.48 -19.12
N ASP A 10 -9.59 25.97 -17.91
CA ASP A 10 -9.90 25.21 -16.71
C ASP A 10 -9.32 23.77 -16.68
N ARG A 11 -8.01 23.67 -16.45
CA ARG A 11 -7.37 22.41 -16.06
C ARG A 11 -7.78 22.10 -14.62
N ARG A 12 -9.03 21.69 -14.42
CA ARG A 12 -9.46 21.05 -13.17
C ARG A 12 -8.66 19.76 -13.03
N ALA A 13 -7.71 19.78 -12.09
CA ALA A 13 -7.03 18.57 -11.63
C ALA A 13 -8.10 17.55 -11.26
N ARG A 14 -8.21 16.48 -12.05
CA ARG A 14 -9.11 15.37 -11.72
C ARG A 14 -8.46 14.59 -10.57
N PRO A 15 -9.09 14.49 -9.40
CA PRO A 15 -8.57 13.65 -8.33
C PRO A 15 -8.54 12.21 -8.85
N HIS A 16 -7.34 11.69 -9.03
CA HIS A 16 -7.11 10.30 -9.36
C HIS A 16 -7.42 9.49 -8.10
N THR A 17 -8.52 8.75 -8.12
CA THR A 17 -8.79 7.79 -7.05
C THR A 17 -7.65 6.77 -7.03
N THR A 18 -7.08 6.50 -5.85
CA THR A 18 -5.90 5.64 -5.65
C THR A 18 -6.10 4.23 -6.23
N VAL A 19 -7.36 3.79 -6.37
CA VAL A 19 -7.78 2.54 -7.01
C VAL A 19 -7.45 2.52 -8.52
N GLY A 20 -7.55 3.67 -9.21
CA GLY A 20 -7.27 3.81 -10.64
C GLY A 20 -5.79 3.86 -11.00
N ALA A 21 -4.89 4.14 -10.04
CA ALA A 21 -3.44 4.11 -10.23
C ALA A 21 -2.89 2.68 -10.14
N ARG A 22 -3.39 1.87 -9.19
CA ARG A 22 -2.99 0.46 -9.01
C ARG A 22 -3.31 -0.44 -10.21
N ARG A 23 -4.36 -0.13 -10.97
CA ARG A 23 -4.77 -0.92 -12.16
C ARG A 23 -3.92 -0.68 -13.42
N ARG A 24 -3.06 0.34 -13.46
CA ARG A 24 -2.34 0.74 -14.69
C ARG A 24 -0.81 0.52 -14.64
N GLY A 25 -0.21 0.34 -13.46
CA GLY A 25 1.25 0.36 -13.29
C GLY A 25 1.93 -0.92 -12.80
N GLY A 26 1.18 -2.01 -12.58
CA GLY A 26 1.70 -3.23 -11.94
C GLY A 26 1.95 -3.07 -10.44
N ASP A 27 2.88 -3.85 -9.88
CA ASP A 27 3.29 -3.77 -8.47
C ASP A 27 4.70 -3.13 -8.37
N PRO A 28 4.79 -1.78 -8.32
CA PRO A 28 6.06 -1.08 -8.22
C PRO A 28 6.81 -1.37 -6.91
N VAL A 29 6.09 -1.61 -5.81
CA VAL A 29 6.68 -1.90 -4.50
C VAL A 29 7.42 -3.23 -4.54
N THR A 30 6.78 -4.30 -5.04
CA THR A 30 7.44 -5.61 -5.17
C THR A 30 8.63 -5.55 -6.13
N ARG A 31 8.52 -4.81 -7.24
CA ARG A 31 9.63 -4.63 -8.18
C ARG A 31 10.81 -3.91 -7.53
N LEU A 32 10.56 -2.83 -6.82
CA LEU A 32 11.60 -2.07 -6.11
C LEU A 32 12.26 -2.93 -5.03
N ALA A 33 11.47 -3.64 -4.22
CA ALA A 33 12.00 -4.53 -3.19
C ALA A 33 12.89 -5.62 -3.77
N ARG A 34 12.46 -6.27 -4.86
CA ARG A 34 13.28 -7.28 -5.57
C ARG A 34 14.58 -6.70 -6.12
N ALA A 35 14.52 -5.51 -6.70
CA ALA A 35 15.71 -4.83 -7.19
C ALA A 35 16.68 -4.47 -6.06
N ALA A 36 16.17 -3.99 -4.92
CA ALA A 36 16.96 -3.62 -3.75
C ALA A 36 17.71 -4.82 -3.15
N VAL A 37 17.10 -6.02 -3.17
CA VAL A 37 17.70 -7.23 -2.60
C VAL A 37 18.41 -8.11 -3.64
N ALA A 38 18.53 -7.68 -4.90
CA ALA A 38 19.03 -8.52 -6.00
C ALA A 38 20.44 -9.09 -5.76
N ARG A 39 21.25 -8.44 -4.91
CA ARG A 39 22.61 -8.89 -4.51
C ARG A 39 22.66 -9.48 -3.10
N HIS A 40 21.50 -9.72 -2.48
CA HIS A 40 21.33 -10.21 -1.12
C HIS A 40 20.48 -11.50 -1.15
N PRO A 41 21.08 -12.65 -1.49
CA PRO A 41 20.37 -13.92 -1.72
C PRO A 41 19.68 -14.48 -0.46
N ASP A 42 20.09 -14.00 0.70
CA ASP A 42 19.58 -14.25 2.04
C ASP A 42 18.27 -13.49 2.35
N ILE A 43 17.86 -12.54 1.50
CA ILE A 43 16.62 -11.77 1.68
C ILE A 43 15.55 -12.21 0.66
N ALA A 44 14.43 -12.71 1.17
CA ALA A 44 13.28 -13.09 0.35
C ALA A 44 12.24 -11.95 0.26
N VAL A 45 11.74 -11.70 -0.96
CA VAL A 45 10.63 -10.76 -1.19
C VAL A 45 9.36 -11.53 -1.53
N ALA A 46 8.34 -11.39 -0.69
CA ALA A 46 7.06 -12.09 -0.86
C ALA A 46 5.86 -11.17 -0.61
N SER A 47 4.83 -11.31 -1.45
CA SER A 47 3.53 -10.68 -1.22
C SER A 47 2.71 -11.55 -0.27
N VAL A 48 2.81 -11.29 1.03
CA VAL A 48 2.19 -12.13 2.07
C VAL A 48 0.87 -11.60 2.60
N LEU A 49 0.54 -10.33 2.34
CA LEU A 49 -0.70 -9.68 2.79
C LEU A 49 -1.59 -9.27 1.61
N ARG A 50 -2.90 -9.25 1.85
CA ARG A 50 -3.91 -8.66 0.97
C ARG A 50 -4.93 -7.92 1.80
N ILE A 51 -5.53 -6.90 1.21
CA ILE A 51 -6.67 -6.20 1.78
C ILE A 51 -7.94 -6.82 1.21
N ARG A 52 -8.87 -7.26 2.08
CA ARG A 52 -10.21 -7.69 1.65
C ARG A 52 -10.94 -6.52 0.97
N ALA A 53 -11.79 -6.80 0.00
CA ALA A 53 -12.55 -5.76 -0.69
C ALA A 53 -13.26 -4.85 0.32
N LEU A 54 -13.06 -3.54 0.17
CA LEU A 54 -13.73 -2.53 0.99
C LEU A 54 -15.16 -2.37 0.47
N THR A 55 -16.14 -2.45 1.37
CA THR A 55 -17.57 -2.29 1.04
C THR A 55 -18.01 -0.84 0.98
N ARG A 56 -17.17 0.11 1.41
CA ARG A 56 -17.43 1.56 1.35
C ARG A 56 -16.23 2.28 0.74
N ASP A 57 -16.53 3.16 -0.21
CA ASP A 57 -15.52 4.03 -0.81
C ASP A 57 -14.91 4.94 0.27
N SER A 58 -13.58 5.01 0.30
CA SER A 58 -12.82 5.84 1.23
C SER A 58 -12.86 7.35 0.89
N VAL A 59 -13.75 7.76 -0.01
CA VAL A 59 -13.90 9.15 -0.45
C VAL A 59 -14.71 9.91 0.59
N GLY A 60 -14.11 10.96 1.17
CA GLY A 60 -14.75 11.80 2.19
C GLY A 60 -14.56 11.34 3.65
N LEU A 61 -13.88 10.21 3.88
CA LEU A 61 -13.64 9.71 5.24
C LEU A 61 -12.46 10.40 5.92
N GLY A 62 -12.67 10.79 7.18
CA GLY A 62 -11.62 11.32 8.06
C GLY A 62 -10.64 10.22 8.51
N THR A 63 -9.56 10.61 9.20
CA THR A 63 -8.50 9.70 9.68
C THR A 63 -9.06 8.53 10.51
N ALA A 64 -9.94 8.80 11.48
CA ALA A 64 -10.53 7.77 12.34
C ALA A 64 -11.45 6.80 11.59
N GLU A 65 -12.12 7.26 10.53
CA GLU A 65 -12.97 6.41 9.69
C GLU A 65 -12.13 5.52 8.77
N ARG A 66 -11.00 6.02 8.27
CA ARG A 66 -10.02 5.21 7.53
C ARG A 66 -9.43 4.11 8.40
N GLU A 67 -9.12 4.41 9.66
CA GLU A 67 -8.66 3.43 10.65
C GLU A 67 -9.70 2.32 10.88
N ARG A 68 -10.96 2.69 11.12
CA ARG A 68 -12.06 1.72 11.27
C ARG A 68 -12.29 0.90 10.01
N ASN A 69 -12.15 1.51 8.84
CA ASN A 69 -12.36 0.82 7.57
C ASN A 69 -11.29 -0.23 7.26
N ILE A 70 -10.04 -0.03 7.69
CA ILE A 70 -8.96 -0.98 7.43
C ILE A 70 -8.84 -2.06 8.51
N ALA A 71 -9.28 -1.79 9.74
CA ALA A 71 -9.27 -2.75 10.83
C ALA A 71 -9.98 -4.06 10.44
N GLY A 72 -9.29 -5.19 10.63
CA GLY A 72 -9.76 -6.53 10.28
C GLY A 72 -9.81 -6.82 8.77
N ARG A 73 -9.33 -5.91 7.91
CA ARG A 73 -9.36 -6.09 6.44
C ARG A 73 -8.05 -6.57 5.87
N VAL A 74 -6.91 -6.32 6.53
CA VAL A 74 -5.64 -6.92 6.13
C VAL A 74 -5.65 -8.39 6.55
N VAL A 75 -5.33 -9.27 5.62
CA VAL A 75 -5.28 -10.71 5.84
C VAL A 75 -4.12 -11.34 5.08
N LEU A 76 -3.67 -12.52 5.52
CA LEU A 76 -2.64 -13.27 4.82
C LEU A 76 -3.11 -13.77 3.45
N ARG A 77 -2.19 -13.79 2.48
CA ARG A 77 -2.36 -14.46 1.18
C ARG A 77 -2.08 -15.95 1.34
N GLY A 78 -3.03 -16.68 1.92
CA GLY A 78 -2.93 -18.13 2.12
C GLY A 78 -2.29 -18.52 3.46
N ARG A 79 -1.93 -19.80 3.59
CA ARG A 79 -1.16 -20.28 4.75
C ARG A 79 0.26 -19.72 4.62
N PRO A 80 0.77 -18.98 5.61
CA PRO A 80 2.14 -18.52 5.56
C PRO A 80 3.04 -19.76 5.52
N ALA A 81 4.06 -19.75 4.65
CA ALA A 81 5.22 -20.57 4.92
C ALA A 81 5.71 -20.21 6.34
N PRO A 82 6.19 -21.17 7.13
CA PRO A 82 6.74 -20.84 8.43
C PRO A 82 7.72 -19.67 8.29
N LEU A 83 7.52 -18.60 9.06
CA LEU A 83 8.47 -17.50 9.23
C LEU A 83 9.29 -17.61 10.55
N PRO A 84 9.63 -18.80 11.08
CA PRO A 84 10.29 -18.87 12.37
C PRO A 84 11.70 -18.27 12.26
N GLY A 85 11.97 -17.30 13.12
CA GLY A 85 13.30 -16.72 13.30
C GLY A 85 13.66 -15.55 12.38
N ALA A 86 12.94 -15.32 11.29
CA ALA A 86 13.26 -14.26 10.33
C ALA A 86 12.69 -12.88 10.72
N ASP A 87 13.49 -11.84 10.56
CA ASP A 87 13.03 -10.46 10.62
C ASP A 87 12.25 -10.09 9.37
N VAL A 88 11.11 -9.45 9.56
CA VAL A 88 10.22 -9.00 8.49
C VAL A 88 10.27 -7.48 8.39
N LEU A 89 10.55 -6.99 7.18
CA LEU A 89 10.38 -5.60 6.79
C LEU A 89 9.10 -5.47 5.94
N VAL A 90 8.13 -4.70 6.42
CA VAL A 90 6.93 -4.37 5.64
C VAL A 90 7.25 -3.19 4.73
N VAL A 91 6.99 -3.31 3.43
CA VAL A 91 7.20 -2.22 2.46
C VAL A 91 5.86 -1.81 1.85
N ASP A 92 5.56 -0.51 1.87
CA ASP A 92 4.37 0.09 1.26
C ASP A 92 4.76 1.30 0.39
N ASP A 93 3.88 1.75 -0.50
CA ASP A 93 4.14 2.93 -1.33
C ASP A 93 3.94 4.23 -0.53
N VAL A 94 2.81 4.37 0.14
CA VAL A 94 2.42 5.58 0.85
C VAL A 94 1.81 5.26 2.20
N VAL A 95 2.38 5.86 3.25
CA VAL A 95 1.77 5.89 4.57
C VAL A 95 1.05 7.21 4.77
N THR A 96 -0.26 7.13 5.01
CA THR A 96 -1.07 8.30 5.37
C THR A 96 -1.31 8.31 6.89
N THR A 97 -2.36 7.65 7.36
CA THR A 97 -2.65 7.55 8.81
C THR A 97 -1.81 6.49 9.52
N GLY A 98 -1.09 5.66 8.76
CA GLY A 98 -0.42 4.46 9.26
C GLY A 98 -1.36 3.30 9.60
N ALA A 99 -2.67 3.43 9.36
CA ALA A 99 -3.64 2.40 9.73
C ALA A 99 -3.37 1.06 9.03
N THR A 100 -3.07 1.08 7.73
CA THR A 100 -2.68 -0.13 6.97
C THR A 100 -1.40 -0.76 7.52
N ALA A 101 -0.42 0.06 7.92
CA ALA A 101 0.85 -0.42 8.49
C ALA A 101 0.63 -1.11 9.85
N ARG A 102 -0.10 -0.46 10.77
CA ARG A 102 -0.42 -1.02 12.10
C ARG A 102 -1.18 -2.34 11.97
N GLU A 103 -2.18 -2.38 11.09
CA GLU A 103 -2.97 -3.58 10.86
C GLU A 103 -2.15 -4.72 10.21
N SER A 104 -1.25 -4.39 9.27
CA SER A 104 -0.29 -5.34 8.69
C SER A 104 0.61 -5.96 9.75
N VAL A 105 1.20 -5.13 10.61
CA VAL A 105 2.05 -5.55 11.73
C VAL A 105 1.28 -6.48 12.67
N ARG A 106 0.04 -6.12 13.04
CA ARG A 106 -0.83 -6.92 13.90
C ARG A 106 -1.06 -8.32 13.30
N VAL A 107 -1.38 -8.40 12.01
CA VAL A 107 -1.64 -9.67 11.32
C VAL A 107 -0.37 -10.53 11.22
N LEU A 108 0.79 -9.92 10.96
CA LEU A 108 2.06 -10.62 10.87
C LEU A 108 2.52 -11.16 12.24
N HIS A 109 2.38 -10.37 13.30
CA HIS A 109 2.65 -10.84 14.67
C HIS A 109 1.74 -11.99 15.08
N ALA A 110 0.44 -11.92 14.76
CA ALA A 110 -0.49 -13.01 15.01
C ALA A 110 -0.13 -14.29 14.23
N ALA A 111 0.63 -14.16 13.15
CA ALA A 111 1.17 -15.28 12.37
C ALA A 111 2.55 -15.77 12.84
N GLY A 112 3.08 -15.21 13.95
CA GLY A 112 4.38 -15.58 14.52
C GLY A 112 5.59 -14.88 13.91
N ALA A 113 5.39 -13.87 13.06
CA ALA A 113 6.49 -13.12 12.46
C ALA A 113 7.03 -12.02 13.41
N ARG A 114 8.34 -11.76 13.32
CA ARG A 114 8.99 -10.63 13.98
C ARG A 114 9.09 -9.47 12.98
N VAL A 115 8.23 -8.47 13.11
CA VAL A 115 8.32 -7.28 12.26
C VAL A 115 9.34 -6.31 12.82
N ALA A 116 10.46 -6.14 12.11
CA ALA A 116 11.55 -5.26 12.52
C ALA A 116 11.25 -3.78 12.21
N ALA A 117 10.61 -3.52 11.07
CA ALA A 117 10.24 -2.16 10.66
C ALA A 117 9.13 -2.14 9.59
N VAL A 118 8.58 -0.95 9.38
CA VAL A 118 7.73 -0.60 8.23
C VAL A 118 8.42 0.51 7.45
N LEU A 119 8.59 0.31 6.15
CA LEU A 119 9.16 1.28 5.22
C LEU A 119 8.09 1.75 4.23
N ALA A 120 8.00 3.06 4.02
CA ALA A 120 7.15 3.66 3.02
C ALA A 120 7.97 4.58 2.11
N ILE A 121 7.64 4.62 0.83
CA ILE A 121 8.33 5.50 -0.14
C ILE A 121 7.93 6.97 0.08
N ALA A 122 6.69 7.21 0.51
CA ALA A 122 6.19 8.54 0.83
C ALA A 122 5.30 8.53 2.09
N ALA A 123 5.20 9.71 2.71
CA ALA A 123 4.29 9.99 3.82
C ALA A 123 3.52 11.30 3.56
N ALA A 124 2.33 11.44 4.15
CA ALA A 124 1.45 12.60 4.00
C ALA A 124 1.12 13.26 5.34
#